data_AF-A0A5N7B1K7-F1
#
_entry.id   AF-A0A5N7B1K7-F1
#
_cell.length_a   1.000
_cell.length_b   1.000
_cell.length_c   1.000
_cell.angle_alpha   90.00
_cell.angle_beta   90.00
_cell.angle_gamma   90.00
#
_symmetry.space_group_name_H-M   'P 1'
#
loop_
_entity.id
_entity.type
_entity.pdbx_description
1 polymer ?
#
loop_
_entity_poly.entity_id
_entity_poly.type
_entity_poly.pdbx_seq_one_letter_code
_entity_poly.pdbx_strand_id
1 'polypeptide(L)'
;MAAPYSRILDLVKVQCQIFSLNFNPQRLRLGNKVLRQRLRGPALAEWYPKKAVSFRDLQDSYKPLGLTTFDEMEDDREEAIQIAKLRGKGRPKKKRTAAESRSAKKKK
;
A
#
# COMPACT_ATOMS: atom_id res chain seq x y z
N MET A 1 -47.80 14.87 -25.19
CA MET A 1 -46.64 15.77 -25.38
C MET A 1 -46.98 16.73 -26.50
N ALA A 2 -46.90 18.04 -26.28
CA ALA A 2 -47.26 19.05 -27.30
C ALA A 2 -46.23 19.18 -28.44
N ALA A 3 -45.01 18.65 -28.26
CA ALA A 3 -43.94 18.67 -29.26
C ALA A 3 -43.63 17.25 -29.79
N PRO A 4 -43.22 17.12 -31.07
CA PRO A 4 -42.90 15.82 -31.66
C PRO A 4 -41.60 15.24 -31.07
N TYR A 5 -41.59 13.93 -30.87
CA TYR A 5 -40.46 13.21 -30.25
C TYR A 5 -39.15 13.34 -31.03
N SER A 6 -39.20 13.35 -32.37
CA SER A 6 -38.04 13.57 -33.23
C SER A 6 -37.36 14.91 -32.96
N ARG A 7 -38.13 15.99 -32.79
CA ARG A 7 -37.60 17.32 -32.52
C ARG A 7 -36.92 17.43 -31.16
N ILE A 8 -37.44 16.70 -30.17
CA ILE A 8 -36.82 16.60 -28.84
C ILE A 8 -35.49 15.84 -28.94
N LEU A 9 -35.43 14.75 -29.71
CA LEU A 9 -34.18 14.01 -29.94
C LEU A 9 -33.11 14.85 -30.63
N ASP A 10 -33.48 15.68 -31.61
CA ASP A 10 -32.55 16.58 -32.29
C ASP A 10 -31.96 17.61 -31.33
N LEU A 11 -32.79 18.19 -30.45
CA LEU A 11 -32.33 19.12 -29.42
C LEU A 11 -31.33 18.44 -28.48
N VAL A 12 -31.66 17.25 -27.97
CA VAL A 12 -30.77 16.48 -27.08
C VAL A 12 -29.46 16.12 -27.78
N LYS A 13 -29.50 15.79 -29.08
CA LYS A 13 -28.31 15.52 -29.88
C LYS A 13 -27.40 16.74 -29.97
N VAL A 14 -27.94 17.92 -30.28
CA VAL A 14 -27.18 19.19 -30.33
C VAL A 14 -26.63 19.56 -28.95
N GLN A 15 -27.43 19.41 -27.90
CA GLN A 15 -27.00 19.63 -26.52
C GLN A 15 -25.81 18.73 -26.15
N CYS A 16 -25.88 17.43 -26.47
CA CYS A 16 -24.78 16.50 -26.23
C CYS A 16 -23.52 16.90 -27.00
N GLN A 17 -23.65 17.42 -28.23
CA GLN A 17 -22.51 17.95 -29.00
C GLN A 17 -21.87 19.17 -28.34
N ILE A 18 -22.69 20.15 -27.91
CA ILE A 18 -22.21 21.37 -27.25
C ILE A 18 -21.43 21.05 -25.98
N PHE A 19 -21.94 20.15 -25.15
CA PHE A 19 -21.34 19.82 -23.85
C PHE A 19 -20.42 18.59 -23.87
N SER A 20 -20.07 18.08 -25.05
CA SER A 20 -19.24 16.87 -25.19
C SER A 20 -19.76 15.68 -24.38
N LEU A 21 -21.08 15.49 -24.35
CA LEU A 21 -21.76 14.37 -23.69
C LEU A 21 -22.09 13.27 -24.71
N ASN A 22 -22.22 12.04 -24.22
CA ASN A 22 -22.58 10.89 -25.05
C ASN A 22 -24.10 10.84 -25.32
N PHE A 23 -24.49 10.84 -26.60
CA PHE A 23 -25.88 10.66 -27.03
C PHE A 23 -26.23 9.17 -27.23
N ASN A 24 -27.16 8.62 -26.43
CA ASN A 24 -27.56 7.20 -26.47
C ASN A 24 -29.10 7.03 -26.46
N PRO A 25 -29.79 7.25 -27.59
CA PRO A 25 -31.25 7.20 -27.66
C PRO A 25 -31.81 5.78 -27.49
N GLN A 26 -31.05 4.75 -27.91
CA GLN A 26 -31.42 3.33 -27.82
C GLN A 26 -31.12 2.70 -26.46
N ARG A 27 -30.55 3.48 -25.51
CA ARG A 27 -30.22 3.03 -24.15
C ARG A 27 -29.34 1.77 -24.11
N LEU A 28 -28.40 1.66 -25.05
CA LEU A 28 -27.45 0.55 -25.11
C LEU A 28 -26.48 0.56 -23.92
N ARG A 29 -26.00 -0.61 -23.50
CA ARG A 29 -25.05 -0.77 -22.39
C ARG A 29 -23.61 -0.57 -22.85
N LEU A 30 -23.19 0.69 -22.95
CA LEU A 30 -21.87 1.07 -23.47
C LEU A 30 -20.72 1.09 -22.41
N GLY A 31 -20.96 0.62 -21.18
CA GLY A 31 -19.92 0.62 -20.13
C GLY A 31 -19.55 2.00 -19.54
N ASN A 32 -20.14 3.10 -20.02
CA ASN A 32 -19.87 4.47 -19.56
C ASN A 32 -19.99 4.68 -18.04
N LYS A 33 -20.76 3.86 -17.32
CA LYS A 33 -20.86 3.90 -15.85
C LYS A 33 -19.51 3.62 -15.18
N VAL A 34 -18.76 2.65 -15.71
CA VAL A 34 -17.46 2.25 -15.17
C VAL A 34 -16.43 3.35 -15.40
N LEU A 35 -16.40 3.94 -16.60
CA LEU A 35 -15.45 5.00 -16.95
C LEU A 35 -15.71 6.32 -16.21
N ARG A 36 -16.97 6.64 -15.90
CA ARG A 36 -17.33 7.84 -15.11
C ARG A 36 -17.05 7.69 -13.62
N GLN A 37 -16.83 6.47 -13.14
CA GLN A 37 -16.54 6.24 -11.75
C GLN A 37 -15.18 6.87 -11.40
N ARG A 38 -15.17 7.78 -10.43
CA ARG A 38 -13.92 8.38 -9.94
C ARG A 38 -13.03 7.29 -9.33
N LEU A 39 -11.75 7.30 -9.68
CA LEU A 39 -10.76 6.39 -9.13
C LEU A 39 -10.58 6.66 -7.63
N ARG A 40 -10.57 5.59 -6.82
CA ARG A 40 -10.37 5.65 -5.36
C ARG A 40 -8.98 5.16 -4.92
N GLY A 41 -8.13 4.78 -5.87
CA GLY A 41 -6.80 4.21 -5.62
C GLY A 41 -5.93 5.05 -4.67
N PRO A 42 -5.77 6.36 -4.88
CA PRO A 42 -4.94 7.20 -4.02
C PRO A 42 -5.43 7.21 -2.56
N ALA A 43 -6.72 7.37 -2.35
CA ALA A 43 -7.32 7.37 -1.01
C ALA A 43 -7.13 6.04 -0.27
N LEU A 44 -7.11 4.91 -0.99
CA LEU A 44 -6.85 3.59 -0.41
C LEU A 44 -5.36 3.37 -0.12
N ALA A 45 -4.47 3.87 -1.00
CA ALA A 45 -3.03 3.74 -0.83
C ALA A 45 -2.51 4.52 0.39
N GLU A 46 -3.15 5.64 0.73
CA GLU A 46 -2.79 6.51 1.86
C GLU A 46 -3.37 6.06 3.20
N TRP A 47 -4.00 4.88 3.27
CA TRP A 47 -4.64 4.36 4.48
C TRP A 47 -3.69 4.29 5.68
N TYR A 48 -2.46 3.81 5.47
CA TYR A 48 -1.44 3.81 6.51
C TYR A 48 -0.55 5.04 6.39
N PRO A 49 -0.27 5.75 7.49
CA PRO A 49 0.70 6.85 7.49
C PRO A 49 2.05 6.39 6.93
N LYS A 50 2.62 7.19 6.03
CA LYS A 50 3.96 6.95 5.51
C LYS A 50 4.97 7.15 6.64
N LYS A 51 6.00 6.31 6.72
CA LYS A 51 7.12 6.52 7.64
C LYS A 51 7.82 7.82 7.26
N ALA A 52 7.73 8.84 8.12
CA ALA A 52 8.29 10.16 7.85
C ALA A 52 9.77 10.24 8.21
N VAL A 53 10.12 9.85 9.43
CA VAL A 53 11.50 9.87 9.95
C VAL A 53 11.70 8.63 10.81
N SER A 54 12.83 7.96 10.62
CA SER A 54 13.28 6.86 11.47
C SER A 54 14.35 7.35 12.46
N PHE A 55 14.57 6.61 13.55
CA PHE A 55 15.64 6.94 14.49
C PHE A 55 17.01 6.97 13.80
N ARG A 56 17.21 6.13 12.78
CA ARG A 56 18.45 6.12 11.98
C ARG A 56 18.67 7.42 11.22
N ASP A 57 17.62 8.03 10.68
CA ASP A 57 17.72 9.33 10.00
C ASP A 57 18.16 10.42 10.98
N LEU A 58 17.69 10.34 12.24
CA LEU A 58 18.15 11.18 13.34
C LEU A 58 19.66 10.95 13.59
N GLN A 59 20.09 9.70 13.78
CA GLN A 59 21.51 9.39 13.99
C GLN A 59 22.40 9.96 12.87
N ASP A 60 22.01 9.75 11.61
CA ASP A 60 22.77 10.21 10.44
C ASP A 60 22.83 11.75 10.36
N SER A 61 21.78 12.45 10.78
CA SER A 61 21.77 13.93 10.82
C SER A 61 22.71 14.54 11.86
N TYR A 62 22.89 13.87 13.01
CA TYR A 62 23.70 14.37 14.14
C TYR A 62 25.14 13.86 14.13
N LYS A 63 25.42 12.80 13.35
CA LYS A 63 26.76 12.24 13.16
C LYS A 63 27.83 13.26 12.71
N PRO A 64 27.57 14.19 11.76
CA PRO A 64 28.53 15.21 11.37
C PRO A 64 28.87 16.21 12.49
N LEU A 65 27.97 16.37 13.46
CA LEU A 65 28.16 17.25 14.63
C LEU A 65 28.95 16.55 15.74
N GLY A 66 29.37 15.30 15.54
CA GLY A 66 30.08 14.50 16.55
C GLY A 66 29.19 14.05 17.71
N LEU A 67 27.87 14.15 17.56
CA LEU A 67 26.91 13.76 18.58
C LEU A 67 26.51 12.29 18.41
N THR A 68 26.49 11.56 19.52
CA THR A 68 26.06 10.15 19.59
C THR A 68 24.66 10.07 20.19
N THR A 69 23.81 9.28 19.58
CA THR A 69 22.40 9.10 19.98
C THR A 69 22.11 7.62 20.19
N PHE A 70 21.50 7.28 21.33
CA PHE A 70 21.21 5.90 21.75
C PHE A 70 19.74 5.57 21.55
N ASP A 71 19.45 4.40 20.98
CA ASP A 71 18.08 3.87 20.82
C ASP A 71 17.82 2.88 21.95
N GLU A 72 17.28 3.37 23.07
CA GLU A 72 17.06 2.57 24.28
C GLU A 72 16.29 1.27 24.00
N MET A 73 15.30 1.31 23.11
CA MET A 73 14.48 0.14 22.77
C MET A 73 15.27 -0.92 21.99
N GLU A 74 16.19 -0.48 21.14
CA GLU A 74 17.07 -1.39 20.39
C GLU A 74 18.17 -1.94 21.30
N ASP A 75 18.74 -1.11 22.18
CA ASP A 75 19.74 -1.52 23.17
C ASP A 75 19.16 -2.59 24.12
N ASP A 76 17.96 -2.38 24.67
CA ASP A 76 17.22 -3.35 25.48
C ASP A 76 17.00 -4.67 24.73
N ARG A 77 16.66 -4.58 23.44
CA ARG A 77 16.46 -5.75 22.57
C ARG A 77 17.76 -6.54 22.41
N GLU A 78 18.89 -5.85 22.25
CA GLU A 78 20.20 -6.47 22.13
C GLU A 78 20.66 -7.11 23.44
N GLU A 79 20.47 -6.44 24.57
CA GLU A 79 20.76 -6.99 25.90
C GLU A 79 19.94 -8.25 26.17
N ALA A 80 18.63 -8.23 25.90
CA ALA A 80 17.76 -9.40 26.05
C ALA A 80 18.25 -10.59 25.21
N ILE A 81 18.76 -10.33 24.00
CA ILE A 81 19.35 -11.36 23.13
C ILE A 81 20.64 -11.91 23.72
N GLN A 82 21.51 -11.05 24.27
CA GLN A 82 22.76 -11.48 24.90
C GLN A 82 22.48 -12.35 26.14
N ILE A 83 21.55 -11.94 27.00
CA ILE A 83 21.12 -12.71 28.18
C ILE A 83 20.56 -14.07 27.76
N ALA A 84 19.72 -14.13 26.73
CA ALA A 84 19.18 -15.38 26.22
C ALA A 84 20.29 -16.32 25.71
N LYS A 85 21.30 -15.79 25.01
CA LYS A 85 22.46 -16.57 24.54
C LYS A 85 23.29 -17.12 25.71
N LEU A 86 23.56 -16.33 26.74
CA LEU A 86 24.31 -16.75 27.93
C LEU A 86 23.64 -17.93 28.64
N ARG A 87 22.31 -17.95 28.68
CA ARG A 87 21.52 -19.04 29.30
C ARG A 87 21.32 -20.26 28.39
N GLY A 88 21.95 -20.29 27.20
CA GLY A 88 21.73 -21.33 26.19
C GLY A 88 20.31 -21.34 25.62
N LYS A 89 19.55 -20.25 25.80
CA LYS A 89 18.19 -20.04 25.27
C LYS A 89 18.17 -19.12 24.04
N GLY A 90 19.35 -18.88 23.45
CA GLY A 90 19.46 -18.13 22.20
C GLY A 90 18.72 -18.81 21.05
N ARG A 91 18.26 -18.01 20.07
CA ARG A 91 17.62 -18.57 18.87
C ARG A 91 18.56 -19.56 18.17
N PRO A 92 18.07 -20.74 17.76
CA PRO A 92 18.87 -21.70 17.02
C PRO A 92 19.27 -21.10 15.65
N LYS A 93 20.35 -21.62 15.08
CA LYS A 93 20.83 -21.20 13.76
C LYS A 93 19.73 -21.41 12.71
N LYS A 94 19.37 -20.34 11.99
CA LYS A 94 18.42 -20.43 10.86
C LYS A 94 19.01 -21.34 9.79
N LYS A 95 18.31 -22.42 9.47
CA LYS A 95 18.67 -23.34 8.38
C LYS A 95 18.49 -22.61 7.05
N ARG A 96 19.52 -22.58 6.20
CA ARG A 96 19.49 -21.88 4.91
C ARG A 96 19.41 -22.84 3.73
N THR A 97 19.72 -24.13 3.94
CA THR A 97 19.68 -25.15 2.88
C THR A 97 18.79 -26.34 3.25
N ALA A 98 18.34 -27.07 2.23
CA ALA A 98 17.51 -28.27 2.40
C ALA A 98 18.28 -29.45 3.04
N ALA A 99 19.62 -29.48 2.94
CA ALA A 99 20.44 -30.48 3.62
C ALA A 99 20.44 -30.26 5.14
N GLU A 100 20.50 -29.01 5.59
CA GLU A 100 20.45 -28.63 7.01
C GLU A 100 19.08 -28.92 7.66
N SER A 101 17.97 -28.91 6.88
CA SER A 101 16.62 -29.18 7.40
C SER A 101 16.36 -30.64 7.75
N ARG A 102 17.06 -31.58 7.11
CA ARG A 102 16.84 -33.03 7.25
C ARG A 102 17.41 -33.67 8.52
N SER A 103 18.24 -32.96 9.30
CA SER A 103 18.90 -33.49 10.51
C SER A 103 18.00 -33.68 11.74
N ALA A 104 16.73 -33.28 11.68
CA ALA A 104 15.76 -33.46 12.76
C ALA A 104 14.87 -34.71 12.57
N LYS A 105 15.32 -35.72 11.81
CA LYS A 105 14.66 -37.02 11.76
C LYS A 105 14.89 -37.77 13.08
N LYS A 106 13.95 -37.52 14.01
CA LYS A 106 13.47 -38.40 15.09
C LYS A 106 14.48 -39.48 15.55
N LYS A 107 15.26 -39.19 16.60
CA LYS A 107 15.84 -40.27 17.41
C LYS A 107 14.66 -41.07 17.98
N LYS A 108 14.66 -42.37 17.68
CA LYS A 108 13.74 -43.37 18.20
C LYS A 108 14.02 -43.60 19.68
#